data_AF-A0A961TZD4-F1
#
_entry.id   AF-A0A961TZD4-F1
#
_cell.length_a   1.000
_cell.length_b   1.000
_cell.length_c   1.000
_cell.angle_alpha   90.00
_cell.angle_beta   90.00
_cell.angle_gamma   90.00
#
_symmetry.space_group_name_H-M   'P 1'
#
loop_
_entity.id
_entity.type
_entity.pdbx_description
1 polymer ?
#
loop_
_entity_poly.entity_id
_entity_poly.type
_entity_poly.pdbx_seq_one_letter_code
_entity_poly.pdbx_strand_id
1 'polypeptide(L)'
;VPFRDLATAECATWLDRRLLSRQPDTLRDKGFGAETNRALRQRQRWLIQEGLMTEQDGRLIARRRMLDELTRREVSKAVTSLAKTTGMEHRAASELGRSGVQINRSVRLASGRFAVVLKGKQFALVPWQQAMRMRKGMGIGNETGKGISR
;
A
#
# COMPACT_ATOMS: atom_id res chain seq x y z
N VAL A 1 -1.61 0.24 11.68
CA VAL A 1 -2.91 -0.42 11.92
C VAL A 1 -2.67 -1.51 12.94
N PRO A 2 -3.24 -1.42 14.15
CA PRO A 2 -3.24 -2.50 15.13
C PRO A 2 -3.75 -3.82 14.53
N PHE A 3 -3.24 -4.96 15.02
CA PHE A 3 -3.60 -6.28 14.48
C PHE A 3 -5.12 -6.53 14.43
N ARG A 4 -5.82 -6.17 15.52
CA ARG A 4 -7.28 -6.29 15.66
C ARG A 4 -8.08 -5.56 14.58
N ASP A 5 -7.51 -4.51 14.00
CA ASP A 5 -8.18 -3.69 12.99
C ASP A 5 -7.91 -4.18 11.56
N LEU A 6 -6.96 -5.11 11.37
CA LEU A 6 -6.58 -5.60 10.04
C LEU A 6 -7.72 -6.36 9.35
N ALA A 7 -8.62 -6.98 10.12
CA ALA A 7 -9.70 -7.77 9.56
C ALA A 7 -10.77 -6.93 8.84
N THR A 8 -10.95 -5.68 9.23
CA THR A 8 -11.95 -4.75 8.67
C THR A 8 -11.32 -3.53 8.00
N ALA A 9 -9.99 -3.49 7.90
CA ALA A 9 -9.28 -2.38 7.28
C ALA A 9 -9.67 -2.24 5.80
N GLU A 10 -10.07 -1.04 5.37
CA GLU A 10 -10.39 -0.74 3.97
C GLU A 10 -9.15 -0.66 3.04
N CYS A 11 -8.08 -1.36 3.38
CA CYS A 11 -6.82 -1.43 2.63
C CYS A 11 -6.36 -2.87 2.47
N ALA A 12 -5.34 -3.08 1.62
CA ALA A 12 -4.75 -4.39 1.44
C ALA A 12 -3.90 -4.73 2.68
N THR A 13 -4.11 -5.93 3.23
CA THR A 13 -3.40 -6.44 4.41
C THR A 13 -2.70 -7.76 4.09
N TRP A 14 -1.87 -8.23 5.01
CA TRP A 14 -1.23 -9.55 4.84
C TRP A 14 -2.25 -10.70 4.97
N LEU A 15 -3.40 -10.48 5.61
CA LEU A 15 -4.49 -11.46 5.69
C LEU A 15 -5.03 -11.80 4.29
N ASP A 16 -5.10 -10.81 3.40
CA ASP A 16 -5.55 -11.02 2.02
C ASP A 16 -4.60 -11.96 1.26
N ARG A 17 -3.29 -11.77 1.43
CA ARG A 17 -2.27 -12.64 0.83
C ARG A 17 -2.33 -14.05 1.39
N ARG A 18 -2.66 -14.19 2.67
CA ARG A 18 -2.84 -15.50 3.31
C ARG A 18 -4.06 -16.24 2.78
N LEU A 19 -5.20 -15.54 2.63
CA LEU A 19 -6.44 -16.08 2.06
C LEU A 19 -6.27 -16.51 0.59
N LEU A 20 -5.43 -15.81 -0.17
CA LEU A 20 -5.12 -16.13 -1.56
C LEU A 20 -4.04 -17.22 -1.74
N SER A 21 -3.38 -17.64 -0.66
CA SER A 21 -2.32 -18.64 -0.76
C SER A 21 -2.90 -20.00 -1.12
N ARG A 22 -2.29 -20.67 -2.10
CA ARG A 22 -2.66 -22.05 -2.48
C ARG A 22 -2.26 -23.08 -1.42
N GLN A 23 -1.24 -22.76 -0.62
CA GLN A 23 -0.71 -23.62 0.44
C GLN A 23 -0.44 -22.73 1.66
N PRO A 24 -1.46 -22.35 2.44
CA PRO A 24 -1.25 -21.63 3.67
C PRO A 24 -0.70 -22.59 4.74
N ASP A 25 0.34 -22.18 5.48
CA ASP A 25 0.82 -22.97 6.62
C ASP A 25 -0.32 -23.20 7.62
N THR A 26 -0.26 -24.34 8.32
CA THR A 26 -1.20 -24.63 9.40
C THR A 26 -0.93 -23.70 10.58
N LEU A 27 -1.93 -22.94 10.99
CA LEU A 27 -1.87 -22.13 12.21
C LEU A 27 -2.28 -22.99 13.41
N ARG A 28 -1.59 -22.84 14.54
CA ARG A 28 -1.97 -23.52 15.79
C ARG A 28 -3.30 -22.96 16.30
N ASP A 29 -4.19 -23.81 16.78
CA ASP A 29 -5.49 -23.39 17.35
C ASP A 29 -5.40 -22.88 18.81
N LYS A 30 -4.25 -22.31 19.20
CA LYS A 30 -4.01 -21.71 20.51
C LYS A 30 -3.20 -20.42 20.39
N GLY A 31 -3.36 -19.53 21.37
CA GLY A 31 -2.64 -18.26 21.43
C GLY A 31 -2.84 -17.40 20.18
N PHE A 32 -1.76 -16.83 19.65
CA PHE A 32 -1.76 -15.96 18.48
C PHE A 32 -2.26 -16.64 17.19
N GLY A 33 -2.09 -17.97 17.07
CA GLY A 33 -2.61 -18.72 15.93
C GLY A 33 -4.16 -18.74 15.91
N ALA A 34 -4.79 -18.94 17.07
CA ALA A 34 -6.25 -18.85 17.21
C ALA A 34 -6.77 -17.43 16.95
N GLU A 35 -6.03 -16.40 17.39
CA GLU A 35 -6.35 -15.00 17.10
C GLU A 35 -6.26 -14.70 15.59
N THR A 36 -5.22 -15.20 14.93
CA THR A 36 -5.05 -15.10 13.48
C THR A 36 -6.16 -15.82 12.71
N ASN A 37 -6.52 -17.04 13.12
CA ASN A 37 -7.64 -17.77 12.52
C ASN A 37 -8.96 -16.99 12.65
N ARG A 38 -9.19 -16.30 13.78
CA ARG A 38 -10.34 -15.40 13.96
C ARG A 38 -10.27 -14.19 13.03
N ALA A 39 -9.11 -13.54 12.93
CA ALA A 39 -8.90 -12.40 12.05
C ALA A 39 -9.09 -12.77 10.56
N LEU A 40 -8.61 -13.93 10.12
CA LEU A 40 -8.81 -14.45 8.76
C LEU A 40 -10.30 -14.68 8.46
N ARG A 41 -11.04 -15.31 9.36
CA ARG A 41 -12.50 -15.51 9.19
C ARG A 41 -13.28 -14.20 9.17
N GLN A 42 -12.89 -13.24 10.00
CA GLN A 42 -13.51 -11.91 9.97
C GLN A 42 -13.17 -11.16 8.68
N ARG A 43 -11.91 -11.25 8.22
CA ARG A 43 -11.47 -10.64 6.97
C ARG A 43 -12.19 -11.21 5.76
N GLN A 44 -12.34 -12.53 5.70
CA GLN A 44 -13.13 -13.20 4.66
C GLN A 44 -14.56 -12.67 4.61
N ARG A 45 -15.24 -12.61 5.76
CA ARG A 45 -16.61 -12.07 5.84
C ARG A 45 -16.68 -10.63 5.35
N TRP A 46 -15.74 -9.78 5.77
CA TRP A 46 -15.66 -8.40 5.31
C TRP A 46 -15.45 -8.31 3.80
N LEU A 47 -14.52 -9.08 3.22
CA LEU A 47 -14.28 -9.11 1.78
C LEU A 47 -15.50 -9.58 0.98
N ILE A 48 -16.29 -10.52 1.52
CA ILE A 48 -17.56 -10.96 0.91
C ILE A 48 -18.59 -9.83 0.96
N GLN A 49 -18.76 -9.18 2.12
CA GLN A 49 -19.67 -8.04 2.29
C GLN A 49 -19.34 -6.88 1.35
N GLU A 50 -18.05 -6.63 1.11
CA GLU A 50 -17.56 -5.61 0.18
C GLU A 50 -17.66 -6.02 -1.31
N GLY A 51 -18.14 -7.23 -1.62
CA GLY A 51 -18.19 -7.76 -2.99
C GLY A 51 -16.82 -8.01 -3.62
N LEU A 52 -15.78 -8.13 -2.79
CA LEU A 52 -14.38 -8.36 -3.18
C LEU A 52 -14.03 -9.86 -3.21
N MET A 53 -14.78 -10.68 -2.49
CA MET A 53 -14.74 -12.13 -2.55
C MET A 53 -16.15 -12.69 -2.66
N THR A 54 -16.26 -13.90 -3.18
CA THR A 54 -17.50 -14.69 -3.19
C THR A 54 -17.19 -16.11 -2.76
N GLU A 55 -18.18 -16.81 -2.24
CA GLU A 55 -18.10 -18.24 -1.96
C GLU A 55 -18.90 -18.99 -3.02
N GLN A 56 -18.27 -19.91 -3.72
CA GLN A 56 -18.88 -20.76 -4.74
C GLN A 56 -18.42 -22.20 -4.49
N ASP A 57 -19.37 -23.13 -4.35
CA ASP A 57 -19.11 -24.56 -4.12
C ASP A 57 -18.13 -24.83 -2.96
N GLY A 58 -18.26 -24.08 -1.87
CA GLY A 58 -17.38 -24.18 -0.69
C GLY A 58 -15.96 -23.64 -0.92
N ARG A 59 -15.72 -22.93 -2.03
CA ARG A 59 -14.44 -22.29 -2.35
C ARG A 59 -14.57 -20.78 -2.32
N LEU A 60 -13.55 -20.12 -1.78
CA LEU A 60 -13.43 -18.68 -1.84
C LEU A 60 -12.82 -18.24 -3.17
N ILE A 61 -13.52 -17.36 -3.85
CA ILE A 61 -13.12 -16.80 -5.13
C ILE A 61 -12.98 -15.29 -4.96
N ALA A 62 -11.75 -14.80 -5.11
CA ALA A 62 -11.48 -13.37 -5.11
C ALA A 62 -11.83 -12.73 -6.45
N ARG A 63 -12.42 -11.53 -6.38
CA ARG A 63 -12.66 -10.70 -7.55
C ARG A 63 -11.35 -10.39 -8.26
N ARG A 64 -11.39 -10.33 -9.59
CA ARG A 64 -10.25 -9.91 -10.40
C ARG A 64 -9.76 -8.53 -9.92
N ARG A 65 -8.45 -8.42 -9.64
CA ARG A 65 -7.79 -7.18 -9.14
C ARG A 65 -8.25 -6.69 -7.76
N MET A 66 -8.77 -7.57 -6.89
CA MET A 66 -9.15 -7.23 -5.51
C MET A 66 -8.03 -6.48 -4.75
N LEU A 67 -6.79 -6.96 -4.80
CA LEU A 67 -5.67 -6.31 -4.10
C LEU A 67 -5.35 -4.92 -4.66
N ASP A 68 -5.49 -4.73 -5.97
CA ASP A 68 -5.28 -3.42 -6.60
C ASP A 68 -6.35 -2.43 -6.14
N GLU A 69 -7.60 -2.88 -6.05
CA GLU A 69 -8.71 -2.06 -5.57
C GLU A 69 -8.50 -1.62 -4.11
N LEU A 70 -8.18 -2.57 -3.22
CA LEU A 70 -7.86 -2.27 -1.82
C LEU A 70 -6.65 -1.34 -1.68
N THR A 71 -5.63 -1.50 -2.53
CA THR A 71 -4.46 -0.63 -2.55
C THR A 71 -4.82 0.79 -3.01
N ARG A 72 -5.68 0.92 -4.04
CA ARG A 72 -6.18 2.22 -4.51
C ARG A 72 -6.99 2.94 -3.43
N ARG A 73 -7.88 2.24 -2.71
CA ARG A 73 -8.63 2.81 -1.59
C ARG A 73 -7.69 3.36 -0.51
N GLU A 74 -6.67 2.58 -0.14
CA GLU A 74 -5.66 3.01 0.84
C GLU A 74 -4.87 4.25 0.38
N VAL A 75 -4.36 4.22 -0.85
CA VAL A 75 -3.60 5.32 -1.44
C VAL A 75 -4.45 6.57 -1.52
N SER A 76 -5.72 6.45 -1.92
CA SER A 76 -6.65 7.59 -1.98
C SER A 76 -6.84 8.24 -0.61
N LYS A 77 -7.03 7.44 0.45
CA LYS A 77 -7.13 7.97 1.83
C LYS A 77 -5.85 8.67 2.27
N ALA A 78 -4.69 8.08 1.98
CA ALA A 78 -3.39 8.66 2.29
C ALA A 78 -3.16 9.99 1.55
N VAL A 79 -3.55 10.05 0.27
CA VAL A 79 -3.51 11.26 -0.56
C VAL A 79 -4.39 12.35 0.03
N THR A 80 -5.65 12.05 0.34
CA THR A 80 -6.57 13.03 0.95
C THR A 80 -6.02 13.55 2.28
N SER A 81 -5.49 12.66 3.12
CA SER A 81 -4.87 13.05 4.39
C SER A 81 -3.66 13.97 4.16
N LEU A 82 -2.79 13.65 3.20
CA LEU A 82 -1.58 14.42 2.93
C LEU A 82 -1.89 15.79 2.33
N ALA A 83 -2.88 15.87 1.43
CA ALA A 83 -3.33 17.12 0.86
C ALA A 83 -3.90 18.05 1.95
N LYS A 84 -4.71 17.51 2.87
CA LYS A 84 -5.27 18.28 4.00
C LYS A 84 -4.20 18.79 4.95
N THR A 85 -3.19 17.99 5.27
CA THR A 85 -2.16 18.38 6.25
C THR A 85 -1.08 19.27 5.68
N THR A 86 -0.77 19.16 4.38
CA THR A 86 0.30 19.95 3.73
C THR A 86 -0.21 21.14 2.94
N GLY A 87 -1.51 21.18 2.60
CA GLY A 87 -2.09 22.17 1.70
C GLY A 87 -1.66 21.99 0.23
N MET A 88 -0.97 20.89 -0.11
CA MET A 88 -0.53 20.61 -1.47
C MET A 88 -1.62 19.95 -2.31
N GLU A 89 -1.57 20.18 -3.62
CA GLU A 89 -2.50 19.58 -4.58
C GLU A 89 -2.00 18.20 -5.03
N HIS A 90 -2.87 17.19 -5.00
CA HIS A 90 -2.53 15.89 -5.55
C HIS A 90 -2.69 15.84 -7.07
N ARG A 91 -1.69 15.33 -7.77
CA ARG A 91 -1.70 15.04 -9.21
C ARG A 91 -1.18 13.63 -9.49
N ALA A 92 -1.57 13.04 -10.61
CA ALA A 92 -0.96 11.79 -11.04
C ALA A 92 0.53 12.02 -11.34
N ALA A 93 1.36 11.00 -11.08
CA ALA A 93 2.80 11.11 -11.32
C ALA A 93 3.16 11.40 -12.79
N SER A 94 2.29 11.03 -13.75
CA SER A 94 2.43 11.38 -15.16
C SER A 94 2.23 12.88 -15.43
N GLU A 95 1.39 13.55 -14.64
CA GLU A 95 1.08 14.98 -14.78
C GLU A 95 2.17 15.87 -14.17
N LEU A 96 2.91 15.39 -13.16
CA LEU A 96 4.03 16.14 -12.58
C LEU A 96 5.20 16.32 -13.58
N GLY A 97 5.24 15.54 -14.66
CA GLY A 97 6.38 15.52 -15.58
C GLY A 97 7.64 14.89 -14.93
N ARG A 98 8.68 14.67 -15.74
CA ARG A 98 9.90 13.97 -15.29
C ARG A 98 11.03 14.91 -14.82
N SER A 99 10.93 16.21 -15.06
CA SER A 99 11.94 17.20 -14.69
C SER A 99 11.52 18.02 -13.46
N GLY A 100 12.51 18.39 -12.63
CA GLY A 100 12.31 19.26 -11.46
C GLY A 100 11.51 18.63 -10.32
N VAL A 101 11.41 17.30 -10.31
CA VAL A 101 10.65 16.54 -9.32
C VAL A 101 11.56 16.13 -8.15
N GLN A 102 11.10 16.33 -6.93
CA GLN A 102 11.79 15.92 -5.71
C GLN A 102 11.11 14.68 -5.11
N ILE A 103 11.88 13.62 -4.88
CA ILE A 103 11.40 12.44 -4.16
C ILE A 103 11.65 12.66 -2.66
N ASN A 104 10.60 12.97 -1.91
CA ASN A 104 10.65 13.20 -0.46
C ASN A 104 10.52 11.87 0.32
N ARG A 105 10.43 11.97 1.67
CA ARG A 105 10.30 10.86 2.62
C ARG A 105 9.31 9.78 2.17
N SER A 106 9.62 8.54 2.50
CA SER A 106 8.70 7.42 2.27
C SER A 106 7.53 7.44 3.27
N VAL A 107 6.33 7.13 2.77
CA VAL A 107 5.15 6.82 3.59
C VAL A 107 4.97 5.31 3.63
N ARG A 108 4.74 4.76 4.82
CA ARG A 108 4.51 3.33 5.02
C ARG A 108 3.02 3.08 5.17
N LEU A 109 2.44 2.45 4.16
CA LEU A 109 1.06 1.98 4.11
C LEU A 109 1.01 0.47 4.42
N ALA A 110 -0.17 -0.08 4.70
CA ALA A 110 -0.36 -1.52 4.89
C ALA A 110 -0.07 -2.31 3.61
N SER A 111 -0.41 -1.75 2.45
CA SER A 111 -0.09 -2.33 1.13
C SER A 111 1.41 -2.31 0.81
N GLY A 112 2.19 -1.38 1.39
CA GLY A 112 3.64 -1.31 1.17
C GLY A 112 4.24 0.08 1.36
N ARG A 113 5.44 0.29 0.81
CA ARG A 113 6.16 1.57 0.88
C ARG A 113 5.87 2.42 -0.35
N PHE A 114 5.51 3.66 -0.10
CA PHE A 114 5.24 4.68 -1.12
C PHE A 114 6.20 5.86 -0.95
N ALA A 115 6.50 6.53 -2.06
CA ALA A 115 7.24 7.77 -2.07
C ALA A 115 6.29 8.94 -2.33
N VAL A 116 6.50 10.04 -1.62
CA VAL A 116 5.88 11.32 -1.96
C VAL A 116 6.78 12.02 -2.97
N VAL A 117 6.22 12.30 -4.13
CA VAL A 117 6.88 12.94 -5.25
C VAL A 117 6.36 14.37 -5.34
N LEU A 118 7.24 15.37 -5.23
CA LEU A 118 6.86 16.78 -5.12
C LEU A 118 7.28 17.55 -6.37
N LYS A 119 6.46 18.53 -6.76
CA LYS A 119 6.81 19.57 -7.75
C LYS A 119 6.03 20.85 -7.46
N GLY A 120 6.74 21.89 -7.01
CA GLY A 120 6.09 23.13 -6.59
C GLY A 120 5.05 22.87 -5.49
N LYS A 121 3.79 23.28 -5.73
CA LYS A 121 2.65 23.05 -4.81
C LYS A 121 1.91 21.74 -5.07
N GLN A 122 2.43 20.88 -5.93
CA GLN A 122 1.81 19.62 -6.31
C GLN A 122 2.59 18.42 -5.78
N PHE A 123 1.88 17.33 -5.51
CA PHE A 123 2.48 16.06 -5.15
C PHE A 123 1.78 14.86 -5.79
N ALA A 124 2.50 13.75 -5.90
CA ALA A 124 1.98 12.45 -6.25
C ALA A 124 2.47 11.41 -5.24
N LEU A 125 1.63 10.40 -4.97
CA LEU A 125 2.03 9.24 -4.19
C LEU A 125 2.25 8.05 -5.13
N VAL A 126 3.47 7.51 -5.17
CA VAL A 126 3.83 6.39 -6.07
C VAL A 126 4.47 5.24 -5.29
N PRO A 127 4.36 3.99 -5.76
CA PRO A 127 5.11 2.88 -5.19
C PRO A 127 6.62 3.19 -5.16
N TRP A 128 7.31 2.85 -4.07
CA TRP A 128 8.72 3.18 -3.89
C TRP A 128 9.61 2.70 -5.06
N GLN A 129 9.33 1.50 -5.61
CA GLN A 129 10.08 0.99 -6.76
C GLN A 129 9.93 1.86 -8.02
N GLN A 130 8.73 2.42 -8.24
CA GLN A 130 8.50 3.36 -9.34
C GLN A 130 9.31 4.64 -9.12
N ALA A 131 9.33 5.19 -7.90
CA ALA A 131 10.13 6.37 -7.58
C ALA A 131 11.64 6.12 -7.81
N MET A 132 12.16 4.95 -7.42
CA MET A 132 13.56 4.60 -7.66
C MET A 132 13.90 4.52 -9.15
N ARG A 133 12.99 4.00 -9.98
CA ARG A 133 13.15 3.99 -11.43
C ARG A 133 13.10 5.40 -12.03
N MET A 134 12.21 6.27 -11.52
CA MET A 134 12.15 7.68 -11.93
C MET A 134 13.48 8.39 -11.61
N ARG A 135 14.05 8.15 -10.43
CA ARG A 135 15.37 8.68 -10.04
C ARG A 135 16.48 8.25 -10.99
N LYS A 136 16.53 6.96 -11.35
CA LYS A 136 17.55 6.43 -12.28
C LYS A 136 17.42 7.04 -13.69
N GLY A 137 16.20 7.26 -14.17
CA GLY A 137 15.95 7.87 -15.48
C GLY A 137 16.16 9.39 -15.54
N MET A 138 16.36 10.06 -14.40
CA MET A 138 16.60 11.51 -14.30
C MET A 138 18.09 11.87 -14.33
N GLY A 139 19.01 10.90 -14.50
CA GLY A 139 20.46 11.19 -14.52
C GLY A 139 21.02 11.70 -13.19
N ILE A 140 20.26 11.56 -12.09
CA ILE A 140 20.75 11.88 -10.75
C ILE A 140 21.66 10.74 -10.32
N GLY A 141 22.94 10.86 -10.71
CA GLY A 141 24.03 10.13 -10.09
C GLY A 141 23.92 10.32 -8.58
N ASN A 142 24.08 9.24 -7.85
CA ASN A 142 24.23 9.21 -6.41
C ASN A 142 25.37 10.17 -6.00
N GLU A 143 25.01 11.40 -5.66
CA GLU A 143 25.86 12.39 -5.00
C GLU A 143 26.19 11.86 -3.60
N THR A 144 27.20 11.01 -3.57
CA THR A 144 27.72 10.39 -2.37
C THR A 144 28.57 11.45 -1.68
N GLY A 145 28.18 11.84 -0.48
CA GLY A 145 28.98 12.48 0.56
C GLY A 145 30.09 13.43 0.11
N LYS A 146 29.81 14.73 0.14
CA LYS A 146 30.82 15.78 0.24
C LYS A 146 31.65 15.53 1.51
N GLY A 147 32.82 14.92 1.35
CA GLY A 147 33.88 14.95 2.34
C GLY A 147 34.32 16.39 2.53
N ILE A 148 33.92 16.98 3.64
CA ILE A 148 34.50 18.23 4.14
C ILE A 148 35.81 17.88 4.81
N SER A 149 36.90 18.14 4.10
CA SER A 149 38.23 18.28 4.67
C SER A 149 38.21 19.43 5.68
N ARG A 150 38.66 19.18 6.90
CA ARG A 150 39.50 20.11 7.65
C ARG A 150 40.35 19.36 8.66
#